data_AF-A0A1W2GK55-F1
#
_entry.id   AF-A0A1W2GK55-F1
#
_cell.length_a   1.000
_cell.length_b   1.000
_cell.length_c   1.000
_cell.angle_alpha   90.00
_cell.angle_beta   90.00
_cell.angle_gamma   90.00
#
_symmetry.space_group_name_H-M   'P 1'
#
loop_
_entity.id
_entity.type
_entity.pdbx_description
1 polymer ?
#
loop_
_entity_poly.entity_id
_entity_poly.type
_entity_poly.pdbx_seq_one_letter_code
_entity_poly.pdbx_strand_id
1 'polypeptide(L)'
;MKPSNIIEFDYRKRMNAILGESWKIFKSQFIHGRHEINKEAPFQHHFAQIIRSVGNLYSIGENDLFKVDLETKCENVKGKSKYIDISCKFVKHCNCAIELKFKTSQQGAQDHGRIDVYVDIEALELVTESQFDLGKFYMITDSTPYVNQSRKGVGTVFSTHDGHFSSSNQEFWYNSKGREDVRVNLRNSYNFNWEHIENWYFLELTIE
;
A
#
# COMPACT_ATOMS: atom_id res chain seq x y z
N MET A 1 -19.53 -3.47 32.53
CA MET A 1 -20.41 -3.75 31.36
C MET A 1 -19.53 -4.18 30.20
N LYS A 2 -19.98 -5.12 29.35
CA LYS A 2 -19.24 -5.45 28.13
C LYS A 2 -19.35 -4.29 27.13
N PRO A 3 -18.28 -3.92 26.42
CA PRO A 3 -18.36 -2.93 25.36
C PRO A 3 -19.34 -3.41 24.27
N SER A 4 -20.01 -2.46 23.61
CA SER A 4 -20.85 -2.75 22.46
C SER A 4 -20.03 -3.44 21.38
N ASN A 5 -20.53 -4.53 20.81
CA ASN A 5 -19.86 -5.30 19.76
C ASN A 5 -20.63 -5.14 18.45
N ILE A 6 -20.58 -3.93 17.90
CA ILE A 6 -21.21 -3.56 16.63
C ILE A 6 -20.18 -2.89 15.72
N ILE A 7 -20.48 -2.81 14.43
CA ILE A 7 -19.67 -2.06 13.47
C ILE A 7 -19.67 -0.58 13.88
N GLU A 8 -18.47 0.02 13.93
CA GLU A 8 -18.24 1.43 14.23
C GLU A 8 -18.94 2.33 13.19
N PHE A 9 -19.45 3.50 13.59
CA PHE A 9 -20.11 4.43 12.67
C PHE A 9 -19.14 5.45 12.07
N ASP A 10 -18.02 5.72 12.74
CA ASP A 10 -16.95 6.54 12.18
C ASP A 10 -16.40 5.94 10.87
N TYR A 11 -16.49 6.70 9.78
CA TYR A 11 -16.13 6.21 8.45
C TYR A 11 -14.63 5.92 8.28
N ARG A 12 -13.75 6.68 8.95
CA ARG A 12 -12.30 6.48 8.87
C ARG A 12 -11.91 5.19 9.57
N LYS A 13 -12.43 4.96 10.78
CA LYS A 13 -12.26 3.69 11.51
C LYS A 13 -12.87 2.51 10.76
N ARG A 14 -14.06 2.66 10.16
CA ARG A 14 -14.64 1.62 9.30
C ARG A 14 -13.78 1.31 8.10
N MET A 15 -13.26 2.32 7.40
CA MET A 15 -12.36 2.12 6.26
C MET A 15 -11.11 1.31 6.68
N ASN A 16 -10.50 1.69 7.80
CA ASN A 16 -9.37 0.93 8.35
C ASN A 16 -9.74 -0.52 8.71
N ALA A 17 -10.92 -0.76 9.29
CA ALA A 17 -11.39 -2.11 9.59
C ALA A 17 -11.63 -2.94 8.31
N ILE A 18 -12.24 -2.35 7.28
CA ILE A 18 -12.45 -2.99 5.97
C ILE A 18 -11.11 -3.40 5.38
N LEU A 19 -10.15 -2.48 5.34
CA LEU A 19 -8.85 -2.72 4.72
C LEU A 19 -8.04 -3.76 5.49
N GLY A 20 -8.05 -3.70 6.83
CA GLY A 20 -7.40 -4.70 7.69
C GLY A 20 -7.98 -6.11 7.51
N GLU A 21 -9.30 -6.26 7.51
CA GLU A 21 -9.93 -7.58 7.30
C GLU A 21 -9.75 -8.05 5.85
N SER A 22 -9.81 -7.15 4.88
CA SER A 22 -9.54 -7.46 3.48
C SER A 22 -8.12 -7.98 3.28
N TRP A 23 -7.13 -7.34 3.91
CA TRP A 23 -5.73 -7.74 3.81
C TRP A 23 -5.49 -9.11 4.43
N LYS A 24 -6.07 -9.36 5.61
CA LYS A 24 -6.07 -10.66 6.27
C LYS A 24 -6.68 -11.77 5.40
N ILE A 25 -7.85 -11.53 4.81
CA ILE A 25 -8.51 -12.48 3.90
C ILE A 25 -7.64 -12.71 2.66
N PHE A 26 -7.11 -11.64 2.07
CA PHE A 26 -6.25 -11.74 0.88
C PHE A 26 -5.01 -12.60 1.15
N LYS A 27 -4.25 -12.31 2.21
CA LYS A 27 -3.07 -13.10 2.61
C LYS A 27 -3.44 -14.57 2.80
N SER A 28 -4.56 -14.84 3.45
CA SER A 28 -5.05 -16.21 3.66
C SER A 28 -5.34 -16.91 2.33
N GLN A 29 -6.03 -16.24 1.40
CA GLN A 29 -6.32 -16.79 0.07
C GLN A 29 -5.04 -16.99 -0.76
N PHE A 30 -4.09 -16.07 -0.66
CA PHE A 30 -2.81 -16.09 -1.34
C PHE A 30 -1.96 -17.29 -0.89
N ILE A 31 -1.75 -17.43 0.42
CA ILE A 31 -0.94 -18.52 1.00
C ILE A 31 -1.53 -19.90 0.69
N HIS A 32 -2.86 -20.03 0.71
CA HIS A 32 -3.54 -21.30 0.41
C HIS A 32 -3.77 -21.52 -1.10
N GLY A 33 -3.17 -20.71 -1.98
CA GLY A 33 -3.18 -20.91 -3.42
C GLY A 33 -4.57 -20.82 -4.06
N ARG A 34 -5.51 -20.07 -3.46
CA ARG A 34 -6.86 -19.89 -4.03
C ARG A 34 -6.81 -19.21 -5.40
N HIS A 35 -5.86 -18.31 -5.59
CA HIS A 35 -5.65 -17.57 -6.83
C HIS A 35 -4.15 -17.55 -7.17
N GLU A 36 -3.80 -17.77 -8.44
CA GLU A 36 -2.42 -17.63 -8.90
C GLU A 36 -2.06 -16.14 -9.01
N ILE A 37 -1.17 -15.68 -8.14
CA ILE A 37 -0.67 -14.30 -8.14
C ILE A 37 0.82 -14.34 -8.42
N ASN A 38 1.18 -14.09 -9.68
CA ASN A 38 2.56 -14.11 -10.17
C ASN A 38 3.07 -12.71 -10.59
N LYS A 39 2.20 -11.70 -10.56
CA LYS A 39 2.45 -10.31 -10.97
C LYS A 39 1.57 -9.34 -10.19
N GLU A 40 1.82 -8.05 -10.35
CA GLU A 40 1.07 -6.96 -9.69
C GLU A 40 -0.39 -6.87 -10.15
N ALA A 41 -0.67 -7.09 -11.45
CA ALA A 41 -2.04 -7.04 -11.98
C ALA A 41 -3.03 -8.04 -11.34
N PRO A 42 -2.73 -9.35 -11.21
CA PRO A 42 -3.61 -10.27 -10.48
C PRO A 42 -3.69 -9.94 -8.98
N PHE A 43 -2.62 -9.43 -8.36
CA PHE A 43 -2.68 -8.91 -7.00
C PHE A 43 -3.72 -7.78 -6.89
N GLN A 44 -3.62 -6.75 -7.73
CA GLN A 44 -4.54 -5.62 -7.77
C GLN A 44 -6.00 -6.08 -7.96
N HIS A 45 -6.26 -6.93 -8.96
CA HIS A 45 -7.60 -7.39 -9.27
C HIS A 45 -8.25 -8.16 -8.12
N HIS A 46 -7.53 -9.15 -7.57
CA HIS A 46 -8.06 -9.98 -6.50
C HIS A 46 -8.24 -9.20 -5.20
N PHE A 47 -7.28 -8.33 -4.87
CA PHE A 47 -7.37 -7.55 -3.65
C PHE A 47 -8.51 -6.53 -3.72
N ALA A 48 -8.69 -5.83 -4.84
CA ALA A 48 -9.82 -4.93 -5.05
C ALA A 48 -11.19 -5.64 -4.93
N GLN A 49 -11.29 -6.87 -5.43
CA GLN A 49 -12.51 -7.68 -5.29
C GLN A 49 -12.81 -8.02 -3.82
N ILE A 50 -11.79 -8.35 -3.02
CA ILE A 50 -11.96 -8.61 -1.59
C ILE A 50 -12.37 -7.32 -0.86
N ILE A 51 -11.68 -6.20 -1.12
CA ILE A 51 -12.01 -4.89 -0.54
C ILE A 51 -13.47 -4.52 -0.85
N ARG A 52 -13.92 -4.72 -2.09
CA ARG A 52 -15.32 -4.48 -2.47
C ARG A 52 -16.29 -5.36 -1.69
N SER A 53 -15.96 -6.64 -1.56
CA SER A 53 -16.82 -7.62 -0.88
C SER A 53 -16.94 -7.30 0.62
N VAL A 54 -15.81 -7.06 1.29
CA VAL A 54 -15.79 -6.68 2.71
C VAL A 54 -16.44 -5.32 2.91
N GLY A 55 -16.12 -4.32 2.08
CA GLY A 55 -16.71 -2.99 2.18
C GLY A 55 -18.24 -3.00 2.07
N ASN A 56 -18.81 -3.80 1.16
CA ASN A 56 -20.27 -3.98 1.07
C ASN A 56 -20.89 -4.60 2.33
N LEU A 57 -20.15 -5.43 3.09
CA LEU A 57 -20.64 -5.95 4.38
C LEU A 57 -20.62 -4.87 5.48
N TYR A 58 -19.80 -3.83 5.33
CA TYR A 58 -19.67 -2.70 6.25
C TYR A 58 -20.54 -1.49 5.83
N SER A 59 -21.22 -1.57 4.68
CA SER A 59 -22.27 -0.67 4.22
C SER A 59 -23.59 -0.95 4.95
N ILE A 60 -23.68 -0.49 6.20
CA ILE A 60 -24.79 -0.84 7.11
C ILE A 60 -25.97 0.14 7.06
N GLY A 61 -25.75 1.40 6.70
CA GLY A 61 -26.78 2.42 6.57
C GLY A 61 -27.41 2.47 5.17
N GLU A 62 -28.63 3.00 5.08
CA GLU A 62 -29.36 3.16 3.81
C GLU A 62 -28.57 3.99 2.76
N ASN A 63 -27.75 4.93 3.22
CA ASN A 63 -26.96 5.81 2.36
C ASN A 63 -25.45 5.46 2.37
N ASP A 64 -25.06 4.33 2.94
CA ASP A 64 -23.65 3.93 3.14
C ASP A 64 -23.11 3.20 1.91
N LEU A 65 -23.17 3.81 0.73
CA LEU A 65 -22.68 3.18 -0.49
C LEU A 65 -21.14 3.09 -0.48
N PHE A 66 -20.61 1.87 -0.50
CA PHE A 66 -19.18 1.61 -0.68
C PHE A 66 -18.85 1.37 -2.16
N LYS A 67 -17.78 1.97 -2.65
CA LYS A 67 -17.28 1.81 -4.03
C LYS A 67 -15.80 1.48 -4.03
N VAL A 68 -15.39 0.71 -5.03
CA VAL A 68 -14.00 0.39 -5.33
C VAL A 68 -13.77 0.61 -6.81
N ASP A 69 -12.76 1.39 -7.14
CA ASP A 69 -12.34 1.74 -8.50
C ASP A 69 -10.88 1.30 -8.69
N LEU A 70 -10.49 0.90 -9.90
CA LEU A 70 -9.10 0.56 -10.25
C LEU A 70 -8.49 1.68 -11.10
N GLU A 71 -7.16 1.83 -11.05
CA GLU A 71 -6.43 2.77 -11.90
C GLU A 71 -7.02 4.19 -11.85
N THR A 72 -7.20 4.71 -10.64
CA THR A 72 -7.84 6.02 -10.44
C THR A 72 -6.86 7.13 -10.79
N LYS A 73 -7.16 7.88 -11.86
CA LYS A 73 -6.34 9.02 -12.27
C LYS A 73 -6.42 10.15 -11.25
N CYS A 74 -5.26 10.52 -10.71
CA CYS A 74 -5.04 11.68 -9.83
C CYS A 74 -4.21 12.71 -10.59
N GLU A 75 -4.66 13.96 -10.59
CA GLU A 75 -3.94 15.05 -11.28
C GLU A 75 -3.01 15.79 -10.33
N ASN A 76 -2.02 16.48 -10.89
CA ASN A 76 -1.09 17.37 -10.17
C ASN A 76 -0.20 16.70 -9.11
N VAL A 77 0.08 15.41 -9.22
CA VAL A 77 1.11 14.73 -8.41
C VAL A 77 2.48 15.09 -8.98
N LYS A 78 3.21 15.99 -8.33
CA LYS A 78 4.47 16.60 -8.84
C LYS A 78 4.33 17.14 -10.28
N GLY A 79 3.20 17.78 -10.58
CA GLY A 79 2.92 18.36 -11.91
C GLY A 79 2.62 17.34 -13.00
N LYS A 80 2.38 16.07 -12.65
CA LYS A 80 1.99 15.00 -13.58
C LYS A 80 0.71 14.30 -13.11
N SER A 81 0.09 13.53 -14.00
CA SER A 81 -0.94 12.59 -13.59
C SER A 81 -0.31 11.32 -13.03
N LYS A 82 -0.87 10.79 -11.94
CA LYS A 82 -0.58 9.45 -11.43
C LYS A 82 -1.85 8.62 -11.46
N TYR A 83 -1.73 7.33 -11.72
CA TYR A 83 -2.81 6.37 -11.58
C TYR A 83 -2.58 5.61 -10.28
N ILE A 84 -3.58 5.64 -9.39
CA ILE A 84 -3.58 4.89 -8.13
C ILE A 84 -4.14 3.50 -8.41
N ASP A 85 -3.42 2.46 -7.98
CA ASP A 85 -3.77 1.05 -8.25
C ASP A 85 -5.22 0.72 -7.89
N ILE A 86 -5.61 1.05 -6.65
CA ILE A 86 -6.97 0.87 -6.15
C ILE A 86 -7.38 2.14 -5.41
N SER A 87 -8.59 2.63 -5.66
CA SER A 87 -9.25 3.55 -4.74
C SER A 87 -10.54 2.93 -4.20
N CYS A 88 -10.87 3.25 -2.96
CA CYS A 88 -12.14 2.86 -2.37
C CYS A 88 -12.75 4.00 -1.55
N LYS A 89 -14.08 4.00 -1.41
CA LYS A 89 -14.78 5.09 -0.72
C LYS A 89 -16.13 4.68 -0.17
N PHE A 90 -16.45 5.22 0.99
CA PHE A 90 -17.81 5.53 1.36
C PHE A 90 -18.21 6.84 0.69
N VAL A 91 -19.18 6.76 -0.22
CA VAL A 91 -19.58 7.90 -1.07
C VAL A 91 -19.94 9.11 -0.21
N LYS A 92 -19.32 10.26 -0.48
CA LYS A 92 -19.48 11.55 0.23
C LYS A 92 -18.94 11.58 1.69
N HIS A 93 -18.26 10.55 2.15
CA HIS A 93 -17.86 10.44 3.56
C HIS A 93 -16.37 10.24 3.79
N CYS A 94 -15.80 9.20 3.19
CA CYS A 94 -14.38 8.88 3.36
C CYS A 94 -13.88 8.12 2.15
N ASN A 95 -12.72 8.49 1.61
CA ASN A 95 -12.06 7.78 0.53
C ASN A 95 -10.61 7.39 0.91
N CYS A 96 -10.09 6.39 0.21
CA CYS A 96 -8.74 5.87 0.42
C CYS A 96 -8.07 5.59 -0.92
N ALA A 97 -6.83 6.04 -1.06
CA ALA A 97 -5.91 5.69 -2.14
C ALA A 97 -5.02 4.53 -1.71
N ILE A 98 -4.80 3.56 -2.60
CA ILE A 98 -4.03 2.36 -2.31
C ILE A 98 -3.03 2.11 -3.44
N GLU A 99 -1.76 1.98 -3.07
CA GLU A 99 -0.69 1.53 -3.98
C GLU A 99 -0.22 0.14 -3.58
N LEU A 100 0.15 -0.65 -4.58
CA LEU A 100 0.54 -2.04 -4.46
C LEU A 100 1.93 -2.26 -5.04
N LYS A 101 2.67 -3.18 -4.43
CA LYS A 101 3.90 -3.72 -5.01
C LYS A 101 3.96 -5.23 -4.90
N PHE A 102 4.24 -5.89 -6.03
CA PHE A 102 4.51 -7.33 -6.05
C PHE A 102 5.91 -7.58 -6.63
N LYS A 103 6.88 -7.90 -5.78
CA LYS A 103 8.28 -8.08 -6.18
C LYS A 103 8.78 -9.47 -5.83
N THR A 104 9.17 -10.27 -6.81
CA THR A 104 9.66 -11.64 -6.54
C THR A 104 11.17 -11.77 -6.71
N SER A 105 11.73 -12.82 -6.12
CA SER A 105 13.14 -13.21 -6.23
C SER A 105 13.54 -13.53 -7.67
N GLN A 106 12.58 -13.93 -8.50
CA GLN A 106 12.74 -14.20 -9.92
C GLN A 106 12.75 -12.92 -10.78
N GLN A 107 12.27 -11.80 -10.25
CA GLN A 107 12.30 -10.52 -10.94
C GLN A 107 13.64 -9.82 -10.74
N GLY A 108 14.18 -9.26 -11.82
CA GLY A 108 15.38 -8.42 -11.78
C GLY A 108 15.12 -7.01 -11.23
N ALA A 109 16.15 -6.16 -11.26
CA ALA A 109 16.07 -4.73 -10.97
C ALA A 109 15.55 -4.38 -9.54
N GLN A 110 16.04 -5.10 -8.53
CA GLN A 110 15.67 -4.87 -7.12
C GLN A 110 15.90 -3.42 -6.67
N ASP A 111 16.98 -2.80 -7.15
CA ASP A 111 17.30 -1.39 -6.91
C ASP A 111 16.21 -0.44 -7.43
N HIS A 112 15.66 -0.68 -8.62
CA HIS A 112 14.52 0.08 -9.12
C HIS A 112 13.29 -0.16 -8.25
N GLY A 113 13.02 -1.41 -7.90
CA GLY A 113 11.88 -1.75 -7.03
C GLY A 113 11.94 -1.03 -5.68
N ARG A 114 13.11 -0.86 -5.07
CA ARG A 114 13.26 -0.11 -3.81
C ARG A 114 13.00 1.38 -3.98
N ILE A 115 13.48 1.98 -5.07
CA ILE A 115 13.20 3.39 -5.38
C ILE A 115 11.71 3.58 -5.62
N ASP A 116 11.10 2.68 -6.40
CA ASP A 116 9.68 2.76 -6.75
C ASP A 116 8.77 2.62 -5.52
N VAL A 117 9.14 1.83 -4.49
CA VAL A 117 8.43 1.79 -3.20
C VAL A 117 8.32 3.19 -2.58
N TYR A 118 9.44 3.92 -2.51
CA TYR A 118 9.46 5.26 -1.93
C TYR A 118 8.73 6.28 -2.78
N VAL A 119 8.82 6.17 -4.12
CA VAL A 119 8.04 7.02 -5.04
C VAL A 119 6.54 6.85 -4.82
N ASP A 120 6.07 5.62 -4.62
CA ASP A 120 4.65 5.35 -4.40
C ASP A 120 4.18 5.80 -3.02
N ILE A 121 5.02 5.68 -1.97
CA ILE A 121 4.73 6.24 -0.64
C ILE A 121 4.61 7.77 -0.72
N GLU A 122 5.56 8.47 -1.32
CA GLU A 122 5.50 9.94 -1.48
C GLU A 122 4.28 10.35 -2.31
N ALA A 123 3.98 9.60 -3.36
CA ALA A 123 2.82 9.89 -4.17
C ALA A 123 1.51 9.70 -3.40
N LEU A 124 1.44 8.70 -2.51
CA LEU A 124 0.32 8.55 -1.57
C LEU A 124 0.22 9.76 -0.64
N GLU A 125 1.32 10.23 -0.03
CA GLU A 125 1.31 11.45 0.81
C GLU A 125 0.72 12.65 0.05
N LEU A 126 1.15 12.86 -1.20
CA LEU A 126 0.68 13.98 -2.01
C LEU A 126 -0.82 13.89 -2.36
N VAL A 127 -1.33 12.69 -2.64
CA VAL A 127 -2.76 12.54 -2.95
C VAL A 127 -3.62 12.56 -1.68
N THR A 128 -3.10 12.14 -0.52
CA THR A 128 -3.83 12.24 0.76
C THR A 128 -3.88 13.66 1.32
N GLU A 129 -2.97 14.54 0.90
CA GLU A 129 -3.08 15.96 1.26
C GLU A 129 -4.12 16.71 0.43
N SER A 130 -4.48 16.20 -0.75
CA SER A 130 -5.23 16.99 -1.76
C SER A 130 -6.52 16.35 -2.25
N GLN A 131 -6.61 15.02 -2.30
CA GLN A 131 -7.66 14.29 -3.02
C GLN A 131 -8.26 13.13 -2.21
N PHE A 132 -7.53 12.57 -1.24
CA PHE A 132 -7.94 11.42 -0.44
C PHE A 132 -7.84 11.66 1.07
N ASP A 133 -8.70 11.03 1.88
CA ASP A 133 -8.67 11.13 3.34
C ASP A 133 -7.64 10.19 4.00
N LEU A 134 -7.28 9.12 3.27
CA LEU A 134 -6.45 8.01 3.73
C LEU A 134 -5.59 7.47 2.59
N GLY A 135 -4.38 7.02 2.91
CA GLY A 135 -3.54 6.26 1.98
C GLY A 135 -3.09 4.93 2.59
N LYS A 136 -2.95 3.90 1.75
CA LYS A 136 -2.35 2.62 2.13
C LYS A 136 -1.35 2.17 1.10
N PHE A 137 -0.24 1.63 1.56
CA PHE A 137 0.72 0.95 0.71
C PHE A 137 0.81 -0.52 1.13
N TYR A 138 0.68 -1.44 0.18
CA TYR A 138 0.84 -2.86 0.42
C TYR A 138 1.92 -3.44 -0.48
N MET A 139 2.81 -4.25 0.09
CA MET A 139 3.83 -4.95 -0.68
C MET A 139 3.91 -6.43 -0.31
N ILE A 140 4.10 -7.26 -1.32
CA ILE A 140 4.32 -8.70 -1.19
C ILE A 140 5.62 -9.06 -1.90
N THR A 141 6.43 -9.88 -1.23
CA THR A 141 7.69 -10.37 -1.80
C THR A 141 8.10 -11.73 -1.22
N ASP A 142 8.80 -12.54 -2.01
CA ASP A 142 9.61 -13.68 -1.54
C ASP A 142 11.12 -13.35 -1.59
N SER A 143 11.47 -12.10 -1.90
CA SER A 143 12.83 -11.66 -2.17
C SER A 143 13.46 -11.05 -0.92
N THR A 144 14.32 -11.83 -0.26
CA THR A 144 15.03 -11.42 0.97
C THR A 144 15.84 -10.13 0.87
N PRO A 145 16.35 -9.67 -0.29
CA PRO A 145 16.92 -8.33 -0.41
C PRO A 145 16.00 -7.18 0.01
N TYR A 146 14.68 -7.27 -0.13
CA TYR A 146 13.80 -6.21 0.38
C TYR A 146 13.71 -6.21 1.91
N VAL A 147 13.76 -7.40 2.50
CA VAL A 147 13.49 -7.62 3.93
C VAL A 147 14.76 -7.54 4.78
N ASN A 148 15.92 -7.87 4.21
CA ASN A 148 17.19 -7.85 4.91
C ASN A 148 17.91 -6.51 4.76
N GLN A 149 18.50 -6.04 5.86
CA GLN A 149 19.26 -4.80 5.87
C GLN A 149 20.42 -4.85 4.87
N SER A 150 20.45 -3.86 3.97
CA SER A 150 21.53 -3.72 3.00
C SER A 150 22.72 -2.99 3.61
N ARG A 151 23.93 -3.42 3.25
CA ARG A 151 25.19 -2.80 3.70
C ARG A 151 25.82 -1.89 2.65
N LYS A 152 25.28 -1.87 1.42
CA LYS A 152 25.76 -1.08 0.29
C LYS A 152 24.65 -0.87 -0.74
N GLY A 153 24.86 0.10 -1.64
CA GLY A 153 24.00 0.31 -2.80
C GLY A 153 22.70 1.05 -2.47
N VAL A 154 21.75 1.00 -3.40
CA VAL A 154 20.45 1.71 -3.28
C VAL A 154 19.74 1.38 -1.97
N GLY A 155 19.82 0.14 -1.50
CA GLY A 155 19.16 -0.31 -0.28
C GLY A 155 19.70 0.26 1.03
N THR A 156 20.80 1.04 1.03
CA THR A 156 21.20 1.81 2.22
C THR A 156 20.53 3.17 2.29
N VAL A 157 19.99 3.66 1.17
CA VAL A 157 19.26 4.93 1.09
C VAL A 157 17.76 4.67 1.05
N PHE A 158 17.31 3.85 0.10
CA PHE A 158 15.92 3.40 -0.04
C PHE A 158 15.75 2.07 0.71
N SER A 159 15.89 2.13 2.03
CA SER A 159 15.84 0.96 2.90
C SER A 159 14.41 0.47 3.07
N THR A 160 14.16 -0.80 2.80
CA THR A 160 12.84 -1.42 3.00
C THR A 160 12.91 -2.58 3.99
N HIS A 161 14.05 -2.78 4.66
CA HIS A 161 14.27 -3.95 5.50
C HIS A 161 13.33 -3.99 6.72
N ASP A 162 13.14 -5.18 7.27
CA ASP A 162 12.34 -5.34 8.48
C ASP A 162 12.91 -4.57 9.67
N GLY A 163 12.02 -3.87 10.37
CA GLY A 163 12.35 -2.93 11.44
C GLY A 163 12.99 -1.62 10.96
N HIS A 164 13.03 -1.32 9.66
CA HIS A 164 13.51 -0.03 9.19
C HIS A 164 12.55 1.11 9.60
N PHE A 165 13.12 2.22 10.07
CA PHE A 165 12.41 3.46 10.33
C PHE A 165 12.89 4.54 9.36
N SER A 166 11.99 5.05 8.53
CA SER A 166 12.26 6.22 7.68
C SER A 166 11.85 7.49 8.41
N SER A 167 12.77 8.44 8.53
CA SER A 167 12.50 9.74 9.15
C SER A 167 11.74 10.69 8.20
N SER A 168 10.90 11.55 8.76
CA SER A 168 10.22 12.62 8.02
C SER A 168 11.18 13.72 7.56
N ASN A 169 10.75 14.46 6.53
CA ASN A 169 11.45 15.60 5.93
C ASN A 169 12.87 15.26 5.45
N GLN A 170 13.07 14.02 5.02
CA GLN A 170 14.33 13.55 4.44
C GLN A 170 14.19 13.43 2.92
N GLU A 171 15.14 14.00 2.19
CA GLU A 171 15.31 13.71 0.77
C GLU A 171 16.05 12.39 0.60
N PHE A 172 15.47 11.49 -0.19
CA PHE A 172 16.07 10.23 -0.61
C PHE A 172 16.50 10.33 -2.07
N TRP A 173 17.79 10.06 -2.30
CA TRP A 173 18.37 9.98 -3.62
C TRP A 173 19.56 9.02 -3.68
N TYR A 174 19.66 8.29 -4.79
CA TYR A 174 20.82 7.49 -5.13
C TYR A 174 21.06 7.55 -6.63
N ASN A 175 22.32 7.66 -7.06
CA ASN A 175 22.68 7.60 -8.48
C ASN A 175 22.55 6.17 -9.01
N SER A 176 21.33 5.76 -9.34
CA SER A 176 20.99 4.44 -9.88
C SER A 176 20.62 4.54 -11.35
N LYS A 177 21.22 3.69 -12.19
CA LYS A 177 21.04 3.72 -13.64
C LYS A 177 19.56 3.57 -14.02
N GLY A 178 18.99 4.51 -14.77
CA GLY A 178 17.57 4.56 -15.14
C GLY A 178 16.61 5.14 -14.09
N ARG A 179 17.16 5.70 -13.00
CA ARG A 179 16.45 6.38 -11.90
C ARG A 179 17.26 7.58 -11.37
N GLU A 180 18.20 8.10 -12.15
CA GLU A 180 19.18 9.12 -11.75
C GLU A 180 18.51 10.43 -11.27
N ASP A 181 17.40 10.78 -11.90
CA ASP A 181 16.63 12.01 -11.63
C ASP A 181 15.53 11.82 -10.58
N VAL A 182 15.37 10.62 -10.02
CA VAL A 182 14.32 10.36 -9.02
C VAL A 182 14.77 10.89 -7.66
N ARG A 183 14.09 11.93 -7.19
CA ARG A 183 14.19 12.47 -5.84
C ARG A 183 12.87 12.25 -5.11
N VAL A 184 12.94 11.63 -3.94
CA VAL A 184 11.77 11.37 -3.09
C VAL A 184 11.92 12.16 -1.79
N ASN A 185 10.86 12.84 -1.37
CA ASN A 185 10.79 13.55 -0.09
C ASN A 185 9.59 13.03 0.69
N LEU A 186 9.85 12.25 1.74
CA LEU A 186 8.79 11.79 2.64
C LEU A 186 8.54 12.84 3.71
N ARG A 187 7.29 13.28 3.84
CA ARG A 187 6.85 14.27 4.85
C ARG A 187 6.57 13.62 6.19
N ASN A 188 6.22 12.35 6.17
CA ASN A 188 5.94 11.55 7.35
C ASN A 188 7.04 10.51 7.60
N SER A 189 6.96 9.88 8.76
CA SER A 189 7.84 8.79 9.16
C SER A 189 7.12 7.45 9.06
N TYR A 190 7.83 6.39 8.67
CA TYR A 190 7.24 5.07 8.47
C TYR A 190 8.09 3.97 9.10
N ASN A 191 7.40 2.98 9.70
CA ASN A 191 8.02 1.76 10.18
C ASN A 191 7.74 0.63 9.18
N PHE A 192 8.79 0.06 8.62
CA PHE A 192 8.72 -1.07 7.70
C PHE A 192 8.76 -2.36 8.51
N ASN A 193 7.58 -2.78 8.98
CA ASN A 193 7.41 -4.02 9.73
C ASN A 193 6.85 -5.08 8.79
N TRP A 194 7.68 -6.05 8.41
CA TRP A 194 7.29 -7.15 7.55
C TRP A 194 6.69 -8.28 8.36
N GLU A 195 5.57 -8.79 7.90
CA GLU A 195 5.02 -10.05 8.37
C GLU A 195 5.50 -11.19 7.48
N HIS A 196 6.02 -12.24 8.08
CA HIS A 196 6.48 -13.43 7.37
C HIS A 196 5.50 -14.59 7.55
N ILE A 197 4.98 -15.11 6.44
CA ILE A 197 4.09 -16.29 6.41
C ILE A 197 4.64 -17.26 5.37
N GLU A 198 5.03 -18.45 5.81
CA GLU A 198 5.67 -19.48 5.00
C GLU A 198 6.92 -18.98 4.25
N ASN A 199 6.83 -18.73 2.93
CA ASN A 199 7.95 -18.26 2.09
C ASN A 199 7.76 -16.80 1.63
N TRP A 200 6.74 -16.12 2.15
CA TRP A 200 6.33 -14.79 1.68
C TRP A 200 6.37 -13.77 2.80
N TYR A 201 6.69 -12.54 2.41
CA TYR A 201 6.74 -11.37 3.26
C TYR A 201 5.70 -10.36 2.82
N PHE A 202 4.98 -9.81 3.79
CA PHE A 202 3.87 -8.89 3.61
C PHE A 202 4.15 -7.60 4.37
N LEU A 203 4.04 -6.46 3.69
CA LEU A 203 4.16 -5.14 4.28
C LEU A 203 2.84 -4.39 4.09
N GLU A 204 2.40 -3.72 5.14
CA GLU A 204 1.32 -2.74 5.12
C GLU A 204 1.83 -1.44 5.77
N LEU A 205 1.66 -0.32 5.07
CA LEU A 205 1.89 1.03 5.63
C LEU A 205 0.59 1.83 5.56
N THR A 206 0.35 2.63 6.61
CA THR A 206 -0.71 3.64 6.62
C THR A 206 -0.10 5.00 6.37
N ILE A 207 -0.67 5.72 5.42
CA ILE A 207 -0.26 7.07 5.02
C ILE A 207 -1.31 8.03 5.56
N GLU A 208 -0.90 8.90 6.49
CA GLU A 208 -1.75 9.89 7.16
C GLU A 208 -1.16 11.29 7.09
#